data_AF-A0A2I0NQT7-F1
#
_entry.id   AF-A0A2I0NQT7-F1
#
_cell.length_a   1.000
_cell.length_b   1.000
_cell.length_c   1.000
_cell.angle_alpha   90.00
_cell.angle_beta   90.00
_cell.angle_gamma   90.00
#
_symmetry.space_group_name_H-M   'P 1'
#
loop_
_entity.id
_entity.type
_entity.pdbx_description
1 polymer ?
#
loop_
_entity_poly.entity_id
_entity_poly.type
_entity_poly.pdbx_seq_one_letter_code
_entity_poly.pdbx_strand_id
1 'polypeptide(L)'
;MNLPLKFVNHNIEDFAIQVTFDPAAGEGNVVYNLSLIKNEDLEFAISVLKDANKTGVSVSGMVRFYKSGEKVADFLIPKGFTGICTMCSITFDGLLIRRGIPINPIGGGVVEIEDRTPIRFTHIILYEHTTIDPLQVLISQKTTSVTNVMRQGSGNILANIREFHMEAEHLVGNVLDELSSSSYSGILEVGMPNRSLLGVPVSPQYVAIAAIGGTNPLAAIRE
;
A
#
# COMPACT_ATOMS: atom_id res chain seq x y z
N MET A 1 2.32 -25.75 -17.98
CA MET A 1 0.92 -25.52 -17.54
C MET A 1 0.55 -24.11 -17.96
N ASN A 2 -0.51 -23.93 -18.76
CA ASN A 2 -1.06 -22.59 -19.02
C ASN A 2 -1.81 -22.14 -17.77
N LEU A 3 -1.20 -21.25 -17.00
CA LEU A 3 -1.89 -20.61 -15.90
C LEU A 3 -3.01 -19.71 -16.49
N PRO A 4 -4.23 -19.75 -15.95
CA PRO A 4 -5.31 -18.87 -16.42
C PRO A 4 -4.95 -17.41 -16.15
N LEU A 5 -5.49 -16.51 -16.96
CA LEU A 5 -5.38 -15.06 -16.75
C LEU A 5 -5.95 -14.71 -15.36
N LYS A 6 -5.18 -14.00 -14.53
CA LYS A 6 -5.62 -13.50 -13.23
C LYS A 6 -5.72 -11.98 -13.24
N PHE A 7 -6.87 -11.47 -12.83
CA PHE A 7 -7.04 -10.04 -12.54
C PHE A 7 -6.39 -9.68 -11.20
N VAL A 8 -6.11 -8.39 -11.02
CA VAL A 8 -5.42 -7.90 -9.81
C VAL A 8 -6.23 -8.18 -8.55
N ASN A 9 -7.56 -8.08 -8.59
CA ASN A 9 -8.42 -8.41 -7.44
C ASN A 9 -8.23 -9.85 -6.93
N HIS A 10 -8.11 -10.84 -7.82
CA HIS A 10 -7.86 -12.23 -7.46
C HIS A 10 -6.48 -12.41 -6.80
N ASN A 11 -5.47 -11.69 -7.29
CA ASN A 11 -4.14 -11.71 -6.68
C ASN A 11 -4.16 -11.07 -5.28
N ILE A 12 -4.90 -9.97 -5.10
CA ILE A 12 -5.08 -9.33 -3.78
C ILE A 12 -5.71 -10.31 -2.81
N GLU A 13 -6.78 -11.00 -3.22
CA GLU A 13 -7.46 -12.00 -2.40
C GLU A 13 -6.51 -13.16 -2.03
N ASP A 14 -5.83 -13.75 -3.02
CA ASP A 14 -4.85 -14.83 -2.83
C ASP A 14 -3.76 -14.47 -1.80
N PHE A 15 -3.28 -13.22 -1.81
CA PHE A 15 -2.29 -12.74 -0.86
C PHE A 15 -2.88 -12.39 0.50
N ALA A 16 -4.05 -11.75 0.55
CA ALA A 16 -4.68 -11.30 1.78
C ALA A 16 -5.04 -12.48 2.70
N ILE A 17 -5.53 -13.59 2.14
CA ILE A 17 -5.89 -14.79 2.91
C ILE A 17 -4.68 -15.49 3.56
N GLN A 18 -3.45 -15.23 3.08
CA GLN A 18 -2.21 -15.81 3.62
C GLN A 18 -1.59 -14.97 4.75
N VAL A 19 -2.09 -13.76 4.98
CA VAL A 19 -1.60 -12.87 6.04
C VAL A 19 -1.87 -13.52 7.39
N THR A 20 -0.87 -13.47 8.28
CA THR A 20 -1.02 -13.91 9.68
C THR A 20 -0.47 -12.89 10.67
N PHE A 21 -0.18 -11.69 10.19
CA PHE A 21 0.40 -10.61 10.96
C PHE A 21 -0.47 -10.28 12.18
N ASP A 22 0.18 -10.18 13.33
CA ASP A 22 -0.37 -9.68 14.58
C ASP A 22 0.32 -8.34 14.89
N PRO A 23 -0.39 -7.20 14.76
CA PRO A 23 0.20 -5.89 15.03
C PRO A 23 0.71 -5.69 16.45
N ALA A 24 0.11 -6.36 17.45
CA ALA A 24 0.49 -6.23 18.85
C ALA A 24 1.77 -7.03 19.18
N ALA A 25 1.91 -8.22 18.58
CA ALA A 25 3.12 -9.03 18.70
C ALA A 25 4.25 -8.55 17.77
N GLY A 26 3.90 -7.90 16.65
CA GLY A 26 4.85 -7.54 15.59
C GLY A 26 5.34 -8.74 14.77
N GLU A 27 4.60 -9.85 14.79
CA GLU A 27 5.00 -11.13 14.17
C GLU A 27 3.94 -11.64 13.18
N GLY A 28 4.33 -12.60 12.34
CA GLY A 28 3.44 -13.25 11.36
C GLY A 28 3.73 -12.88 9.91
N ASN A 29 2.93 -13.45 9.01
CA ASN A 29 3.09 -13.29 7.58
C ASN A 29 2.46 -11.99 7.10
N VAL A 30 3.22 -11.23 6.30
CA VAL A 30 2.81 -9.97 5.69
C VAL A 30 2.98 -10.05 4.18
N VAL A 31 2.24 -9.24 3.44
CA VAL A 31 2.47 -9.06 2.00
C VAL A 31 3.50 -7.96 1.82
N TYR A 32 4.49 -8.19 0.95
CA TYR A 32 5.57 -7.24 0.70
C TYR A 32 5.74 -6.93 -0.79
N ASN A 33 6.29 -5.76 -1.07
CA ASN A 33 6.81 -5.38 -2.37
C ASN A 33 8.32 -5.59 -2.37
N LEU A 34 8.86 -6.30 -3.36
CA LEU A 34 10.29 -6.43 -3.59
C LEU A 34 10.73 -5.43 -4.66
N SER A 35 11.74 -4.62 -4.35
CA SER A 35 12.35 -3.69 -5.29
C SER A 35 13.86 -3.89 -5.34
N LEU A 36 14.46 -3.56 -6.48
CA LEU A 36 15.89 -3.68 -6.70
C LEU A 36 16.49 -2.29 -6.90
N ILE A 37 17.54 -2.00 -6.16
CA ILE A 37 18.36 -0.80 -6.35
C ILE A 37 19.80 -1.22 -6.60
N LYS A 38 20.58 -0.37 -7.25
CA LYS A 38 22.02 -0.62 -7.34
C LYS A 38 22.66 -0.49 -5.97
N ASN A 39 23.71 -1.26 -5.73
CA ASN A 39 24.42 -1.23 -4.45
C ASN A 39 24.98 0.16 -4.09
N GLU A 40 25.37 0.95 -5.11
CA GLU A 40 25.87 2.32 -4.94
C GLU A 40 24.82 3.30 -4.41
N ASP A 41 23.53 3.03 -4.66
CA ASP A 41 22.41 3.90 -4.27
C ASP A 41 21.82 3.54 -2.90
N LEU A 42 22.39 2.54 -2.19
CA LEU A 42 21.79 1.98 -0.97
C LEU A 42 21.67 3.01 0.16
N GLU A 43 22.71 3.81 0.40
CA GLU A 43 22.67 4.82 1.46
C GLU A 43 21.61 5.89 1.19
N PHE A 44 21.52 6.34 -0.07
CA PHE A 44 20.49 7.27 -0.51
C PHE A 44 19.08 6.68 -0.32
N ALA A 45 18.85 5.45 -0.78
CA ALA A 45 17.57 4.77 -0.64
C ALA A 45 17.16 4.62 0.83
N ILE A 46 18.09 4.26 1.72
CA ILE A 46 17.83 4.17 3.16
C ILE A 46 17.41 5.54 3.73
N SER A 47 18.06 6.62 3.30
CA SER A 47 17.67 7.98 3.71
C SER A 47 16.24 8.31 3.29
N VAL A 48 15.90 8.06 2.03
CA VAL A 48 14.55 8.32 1.50
C VAL A 48 13.49 7.48 2.20
N LEU A 49 13.77 6.19 2.46
CA LEU A 49 12.85 5.30 3.20
C LEU A 49 12.59 5.81 4.62
N LYS A 50 13.63 6.30 5.32
CA LYS A 50 13.48 6.89 6.65
C LYS A 50 12.62 8.14 6.61
N ASP A 51 12.87 9.02 5.65
CA ASP A 51 12.11 10.26 5.51
C ASP A 51 10.65 9.96 5.14
N ALA A 52 10.43 9.01 4.23
CA ALA A 52 9.09 8.58 3.81
C ALA A 52 8.28 8.03 5.00
N ASN A 53 8.92 7.27 5.88
CA ASN A 53 8.29 6.79 7.10
C ASN A 53 7.97 7.94 8.07
N LYS A 54 8.90 8.89 8.28
CA LYS A 54 8.68 10.03 9.18
C LYS A 54 7.56 10.95 8.72
N THR A 55 7.39 11.11 7.41
CA THR A 55 6.36 11.99 6.83
C THR A 55 5.05 11.27 6.58
N GLY A 56 4.92 9.99 6.97
CA GLY A 56 3.69 9.22 6.81
C GLY A 56 3.32 8.93 5.36
N VAL A 57 4.31 8.75 4.47
CA VAL A 57 4.08 8.32 3.07
C VAL A 57 4.53 6.88 2.83
N SER A 58 4.83 6.14 3.91
CA SER A 58 5.08 4.71 3.91
C SER A 58 3.94 3.95 4.60
N VAL A 59 3.65 2.74 4.14
CA VAL A 59 2.69 1.84 4.78
C VAL A 59 3.18 1.38 6.16
N SER A 60 4.49 1.20 6.31
CA SER A 60 5.11 0.80 7.56
C SER A 60 6.58 1.23 7.63
N GLY A 61 7.11 1.35 8.84
CA GLY A 61 8.55 1.49 9.09
C GLY A 61 9.35 0.19 8.94
N MET A 62 8.69 -0.96 8.76
CA MET A 62 9.35 -2.25 8.60
C MET A 62 9.91 -2.40 7.18
N VAL A 63 11.24 -2.50 7.09
CA VAL A 63 11.96 -2.71 5.84
C VAL A 63 13.00 -3.81 6.02
N ARG A 64 13.12 -4.70 5.03
CA ARG A 64 14.17 -5.71 5.00
C ARG A 64 15.03 -5.56 3.76
N PHE A 65 16.34 -5.64 3.96
CA PHE A 65 17.33 -5.56 2.88
C PHE A 65 17.94 -6.94 2.61
N TYR A 66 18.19 -7.22 1.33
CA TYR A 66 18.83 -8.44 0.86
C TYR A 66 19.98 -8.09 -0.08
N LYS A 67 21.17 -8.61 0.20
CA LYS A 67 22.39 -8.39 -0.57
C LYS A 67 22.37 -9.18 -1.88
N SER A 68 23.24 -8.79 -2.81
CA SER A 68 23.51 -9.54 -4.04
C SER A 68 23.78 -11.02 -3.74
N GLY A 69 23.06 -11.91 -4.42
CA GLY A 69 23.18 -13.36 -4.27
C GLY A 69 22.34 -13.97 -3.13
N GLU A 70 21.65 -13.17 -2.31
CA GLU A 70 20.66 -13.69 -1.37
C GLU A 70 19.34 -14.01 -2.10
N LYS A 71 18.54 -14.90 -1.51
CA LYS A 71 17.25 -15.32 -2.05
C LYS A 71 16.10 -14.73 -1.24
N VAL A 72 15.10 -14.17 -1.92
CA VAL A 72 13.84 -13.70 -1.37
C VAL A 72 12.73 -14.60 -1.94
N ALA A 73 12.21 -15.51 -1.11
CA ALA A 73 11.33 -16.60 -1.57
C ALA A 73 11.95 -17.36 -2.76
N ASP A 74 11.43 -17.18 -3.97
CA ASP A 74 11.94 -17.79 -5.20
C ASP A 74 12.78 -16.87 -6.08
N PHE A 75 12.98 -15.62 -5.67
CA PHE A 75 13.74 -14.63 -6.41
C PHE A 75 15.18 -14.52 -5.90
N LEU A 76 16.17 -14.63 -6.79
CA LEU A 76 17.58 -14.43 -6.47
C LEU A 76 17.98 -12.97 -6.75
N ILE A 77 18.53 -12.27 -5.75
CA ILE A 77 18.99 -10.89 -5.94
C ILE A 77 20.18 -10.88 -6.91
N PRO A 78 20.10 -10.18 -8.05
CA PRO A 78 21.18 -10.12 -9.03
C PRO A 78 22.46 -9.49 -8.47
N LYS A 79 23.61 -9.85 -9.06
CA LYS A 79 24.89 -9.21 -8.72
C LYS A 79 24.83 -7.70 -9.03
N GLY A 80 25.36 -6.89 -8.11
CA GLY A 80 25.38 -5.43 -8.23
C GLY A 80 24.12 -4.74 -7.71
N PHE A 81 23.12 -5.51 -7.27
CA PHE A 81 21.86 -4.98 -6.74
C PHE A 81 21.66 -5.39 -5.28
N THR A 82 20.91 -4.54 -4.58
CA THR A 82 20.34 -4.79 -3.25
C THR A 82 18.82 -4.87 -3.39
N GLY A 83 18.24 -5.94 -2.85
CA GLY A 83 16.80 -6.11 -2.73
C GLY A 83 16.27 -5.37 -1.50
N ILE A 84 15.15 -4.67 -1.67
CA ILE A 84 14.44 -3.98 -0.60
C ILE A 84 13.02 -4.54 -0.55
N CYS A 85 12.62 -5.08 0.60
CA CYS A 85 11.25 -5.47 0.88
C CYS A 85 10.58 -4.42 1.76
N THR A 86 9.44 -3.92 1.30
CA THR A 86 8.56 -2.99 2.04
C THR A 86 7.17 -3.59 2.19
N MET A 87 6.47 -3.26 3.27
CA MET A 87 5.12 -3.78 3.51
C MET A 87 4.12 -3.25 2.47
N CYS A 88 3.25 -4.13 1.98
CA CYS A 88 2.15 -3.78 1.08
C CYS A 88 0.85 -3.56 1.87
N SER A 89 -0.01 -2.66 1.38
CA SER A 89 -1.33 -2.39 1.95
C SER A 89 -2.25 -3.62 1.95
N ILE A 90 -1.97 -4.64 1.12
CA ILE A 90 -2.69 -5.93 1.16
C ILE A 90 -2.54 -6.64 2.52
N THR A 91 -1.51 -6.29 3.30
CA THR A 91 -1.39 -6.76 4.69
C THR A 91 -2.58 -6.28 5.53
N PHE A 92 -3.06 -5.05 5.33
CA PHE A 92 -4.24 -4.53 6.01
C PHE A 92 -5.52 -5.25 5.55
N ASP A 93 -5.61 -5.56 4.26
CA ASP A 93 -6.70 -6.36 3.72
C ASP A 93 -6.81 -7.73 4.43
N GLY A 94 -5.66 -8.39 4.63
CA GLY A 94 -5.61 -9.67 5.36
C GLY A 94 -5.96 -9.55 6.84
N LEU A 95 -5.59 -8.45 7.51
CA LEU A 95 -5.98 -8.20 8.90
C LEU A 95 -7.49 -8.07 9.05
N LEU A 96 -8.14 -7.30 8.15
CA LEU A 96 -9.59 -7.13 8.14
C LEU A 96 -10.30 -8.49 7.94
N ILE A 97 -9.87 -9.25 6.92
CA ILE A 97 -10.45 -10.58 6.62
C ILE A 97 -10.34 -11.51 7.82
N ARG A 98 -9.19 -11.53 8.52
CA ARG A 98 -8.99 -12.37 9.72
C ARG A 98 -9.86 -12.00 10.90
N ARG A 99 -10.34 -10.77 10.97
CA ARG A 99 -11.32 -10.33 11.99
C ARG A 99 -12.77 -10.53 11.52
N GLY A 100 -12.97 -11.29 10.45
CA GLY A 100 -14.30 -11.60 9.92
C GLY A 100 -14.93 -10.42 9.19
N ILE A 101 -14.12 -9.50 8.65
CA ILE A 101 -14.57 -8.32 7.91
C ILE A 101 -14.32 -8.58 6.42
N PRO A 102 -15.37 -8.89 5.63
CA PRO A 102 -15.25 -8.96 4.19
C PRO A 102 -14.95 -7.58 3.62
N ILE A 103 -14.02 -7.53 2.67
CA ILE A 103 -13.62 -6.30 2.01
C ILE A 103 -13.75 -6.44 0.49
N ASN A 104 -13.93 -5.31 -0.18
CA ASN A 104 -13.92 -5.20 -1.62
C ASN A 104 -12.85 -4.18 -2.05
N PRO A 105 -11.68 -4.62 -2.55
CA PRO A 105 -10.69 -3.72 -3.13
C PRO A 105 -11.23 -3.08 -4.42
N ILE A 106 -11.41 -1.76 -4.43
CA ILE A 106 -11.98 -1.02 -5.56
C ILE A 106 -10.89 -0.77 -6.62
N GLY A 107 -9.78 -0.13 -6.23
CA GLY A 107 -8.76 0.27 -7.20
C GLY A 107 -7.54 0.94 -6.59
N GLY A 108 -6.55 1.18 -7.46
CA GLY A 108 -5.32 1.92 -7.16
C GLY A 108 -5.23 3.19 -8.01
N GLY A 109 -4.66 4.25 -7.45
CA GLY A 109 -4.73 5.57 -8.06
C GLY A 109 -3.71 6.58 -7.53
N VAL A 110 -3.81 7.80 -8.06
CA VAL A 110 -3.05 8.97 -7.61
C VAL A 110 -3.96 9.85 -6.78
N VAL A 111 -3.54 10.18 -5.56
CA VAL A 111 -4.23 11.10 -4.66
C VAL A 111 -3.47 12.41 -4.59
N GLU A 112 -4.20 13.50 -4.79
CA GLU A 112 -3.73 14.86 -4.57
C GLU A 112 -3.74 15.16 -3.07
N ILE A 113 -2.60 15.64 -2.58
CA ILE A 113 -2.38 16.08 -1.20
C ILE A 113 -2.16 17.59 -1.22
N GLU A 114 -2.87 18.30 -0.36
CA GLU A 114 -2.70 19.73 -0.12
C GLU A 114 -2.60 19.97 1.39
N ASP A 115 -1.54 20.67 1.82
CA ASP A 115 -1.27 20.96 3.23
C ASP A 115 -1.36 19.72 4.14
N ARG A 116 -0.77 18.60 3.67
CA ARG A 116 -0.75 17.27 4.31
C ARG A 116 -2.13 16.62 4.45
N THR A 117 -3.14 17.13 3.76
CA THR A 117 -4.50 16.60 3.76
C THR A 117 -4.81 15.96 2.40
N PRO A 118 -5.35 14.73 2.34
CA PRO A 118 -5.79 14.15 1.09
C PRO A 118 -7.05 14.87 0.57
N ILE A 119 -7.04 15.24 -0.72
CA ILE A 119 -8.12 16.03 -1.33
C ILE A 119 -9.01 15.16 -2.20
N ARG A 120 -8.43 14.41 -3.15
CA ARG A 120 -9.16 13.53 -4.07
C ARG A 120 -8.24 12.57 -4.81
N PHE A 121 -8.81 11.49 -5.34
CA PHE A 121 -8.19 10.73 -6.42
C PHE A 121 -8.26 11.52 -7.73
N THR A 122 -7.12 11.81 -8.34
CA THR A 122 -7.04 12.43 -9.67
C THR A 122 -7.07 11.38 -10.78
N HIS A 123 -6.62 10.17 -10.48
CA HIS A 123 -6.61 9.01 -11.38
C HIS A 123 -6.95 7.76 -10.57
N ILE A 124 -7.71 6.84 -11.17
CA ILE A 124 -8.01 5.54 -10.58
C ILE A 124 -8.08 4.47 -11.68
N ILE A 125 -7.54 3.29 -11.39
CA ILE A 125 -7.70 2.09 -12.20
C ILE A 125 -8.32 1.02 -11.30
N LEU A 126 -9.46 0.47 -11.74
CA LEU A 126 -10.23 -0.51 -10.97
C LEU A 126 -9.57 -1.89 -11.01
N TYR A 127 -9.47 -2.54 -9.84
CA TYR A 127 -8.80 -3.83 -9.71
C TYR A 127 -9.56 -4.98 -10.38
N GLU A 128 -10.88 -4.87 -10.53
CA GLU A 128 -11.74 -5.85 -11.20
C GLU A 128 -11.58 -5.89 -12.72
N HIS A 129 -10.93 -4.88 -13.32
CA HIS A 129 -10.83 -4.74 -14.78
C HIS A 129 -9.39 -4.67 -15.29
N THR A 130 -8.41 -4.95 -14.43
CA THR A 130 -6.99 -4.91 -14.79
C THR A 130 -6.26 -6.18 -14.36
N THR A 131 -5.31 -6.60 -15.18
CA THR A 131 -4.36 -7.70 -14.88
C THR A 131 -2.97 -7.18 -14.50
N ILE A 132 -2.78 -5.86 -14.53
CA ILE A 132 -1.53 -5.17 -14.24
C ILE A 132 -1.75 -4.30 -13.01
N ASP A 133 -0.78 -4.27 -12.09
CA ASP A 133 -0.82 -3.40 -10.91
C ASP A 133 -0.92 -1.91 -11.33
N PRO A 134 -2.05 -1.24 -11.02
CA PRO A 134 -2.25 0.19 -11.27
C PRO A 134 -1.11 1.08 -10.78
N LEU A 135 -0.57 0.81 -9.59
CA LEU A 135 0.40 1.70 -8.98
C LEU A 135 1.73 1.65 -9.74
N GLN A 136 2.10 0.48 -10.28
CA GLN A 136 3.28 0.36 -11.14
C GLN A 136 3.11 1.14 -12.45
N VAL A 137 1.92 1.08 -13.06
CA VAL A 137 1.61 1.85 -14.28
C VAL A 137 1.71 3.35 -14.01
N LEU A 138 1.12 3.83 -12.92
CA LEU A 138 1.11 5.26 -12.58
C LEU A 138 2.50 5.78 -12.21
N ILE A 139 3.31 4.98 -11.49
CA ILE A 139 4.73 5.29 -11.28
C ILE A 139 5.43 5.47 -12.64
N SER A 140 5.23 4.56 -13.60
CA SER A 140 5.89 4.67 -14.92
C SER A 140 5.56 5.97 -15.68
N GLN A 141 4.39 6.55 -15.45
CA GLN A 141 3.91 7.76 -16.11
C GLN A 141 4.40 9.07 -15.48
N LYS A 142 5.20 9.01 -14.40
CA LYS A 142 5.71 10.19 -13.67
C LYS A 142 4.60 11.12 -13.17
N THR A 143 3.47 10.55 -12.75
CA THR A 143 2.32 11.30 -12.23
C THR A 143 2.43 11.63 -10.74
N THR A 144 3.44 11.11 -10.05
CA THR A 144 3.67 11.32 -8.62
C THR A 144 4.63 12.47 -8.35
N SER A 145 4.50 13.05 -7.16
CA SER A 145 5.46 14.02 -6.61
C SER A 145 5.59 13.76 -5.11
N VAL A 146 5.94 12.52 -4.77
CA VAL A 146 6.01 12.05 -3.37
C VAL A 146 7.03 12.86 -2.59
N THR A 147 8.18 13.19 -3.20
CA THR A 147 9.22 14.02 -2.60
C THR A 147 8.72 15.43 -2.24
N ASN A 148 7.81 16.01 -3.03
CA ASN A 148 7.19 17.29 -2.71
C ASN A 148 6.24 17.17 -1.53
N VAL A 149 5.44 16.11 -1.45
CA VAL A 149 4.57 15.84 -0.29
C VAL A 149 5.40 15.69 0.98
N MET A 150 6.53 14.98 0.91
CA MET A 150 7.44 14.82 2.05
C MET A 150 8.04 16.15 2.54
N ARG A 151 8.40 17.06 1.62
CA ARG A 151 9.11 18.32 1.93
C ARG A 151 8.18 19.49 2.23
N GLN A 152 7.13 19.63 1.45
CA GLN A 152 6.25 20.80 1.40
C GLN A 152 4.86 20.50 1.94
N GLY A 153 4.48 19.22 2.05
CA GLY A 153 3.15 18.80 2.46
C GLY A 153 2.12 18.75 1.32
N SER A 154 2.49 19.14 0.10
CA SER A 154 1.57 19.18 -1.05
C SER A 154 2.19 18.50 -2.27
N GLY A 155 1.35 17.85 -3.08
CA GLY A 155 1.77 17.08 -4.25
C GLY A 155 0.89 15.84 -4.47
N ASN A 156 1.44 14.82 -5.12
CA ASN A 156 0.69 13.64 -5.53
C ASN A 156 1.34 12.37 -5.01
N ILE A 157 0.57 11.53 -4.31
CA ILE A 157 0.99 10.21 -3.85
C ILE A 157 0.14 9.12 -4.48
N LEU A 158 0.62 7.88 -4.39
CA LEU A 158 -0.15 6.70 -4.74
C LEU A 158 -0.97 6.25 -3.54
N ALA A 159 -2.20 5.85 -3.80
CA ALA A 159 -3.07 5.25 -2.80
C ALA A 159 -3.93 4.17 -3.46
N ASN A 160 -4.55 3.36 -2.63
CA ASN A 160 -5.58 2.44 -3.04
C ASN A 160 -6.80 2.61 -2.13
N ILE A 161 -7.93 2.17 -2.65
CA ILE A 161 -9.21 2.30 -1.97
C ILE A 161 -9.89 0.93 -1.95
N ARG A 162 -10.48 0.63 -0.80
CA ARG A 162 -11.35 -0.53 -0.60
C ARG A 162 -12.60 -0.09 0.14
N GLU A 163 -13.60 -0.93 0.10
CA GLU A 163 -14.81 -0.76 0.88
C GLU A 163 -15.14 -2.00 1.70
N PHE A 164 -15.89 -1.81 2.77
CA PHE A 164 -16.43 -2.86 3.63
C PHE A 164 -17.88 -2.51 3.99
N HIS A 165 -18.67 -3.52 4.36
CA HIS A 165 -20.07 -3.30 4.71
C HIS A 165 -20.18 -2.47 6.00
N MET A 166 -21.04 -1.46 6.05
CA MET A 166 -21.11 -0.49 7.16
C MET A 166 -21.37 -1.13 8.53
N GLU A 167 -22.07 -2.27 8.58
CA GLU A 167 -22.28 -3.04 9.82
C GLU A 167 -20.98 -3.56 10.47
N ALA A 168 -19.89 -3.62 9.72
CA ALA A 168 -18.58 -4.00 10.24
C ALA A 168 -17.76 -2.81 10.77
N GLU A 169 -18.31 -1.59 10.81
CA GLU A 169 -17.61 -0.36 11.23
C GLU A 169 -16.95 -0.50 12.61
N HIS A 170 -17.67 -1.06 13.60
CA HIS A 170 -17.11 -1.31 14.92
C HIS A 170 -15.91 -2.28 14.89
N LEU A 171 -15.99 -3.34 14.08
CA LEU A 171 -14.90 -4.31 13.94
C LEU A 171 -13.68 -3.69 13.25
N VAL A 172 -13.91 -2.85 12.24
CA VAL A 172 -12.85 -2.06 11.58
C VAL A 172 -12.19 -1.12 12.58
N GLY A 173 -12.98 -0.42 13.41
CA GLY A 173 -12.48 0.45 14.48
C GLY A 173 -11.49 -0.27 15.39
N ASN A 174 -11.84 -1.47 15.86
CA ASN A 174 -10.93 -2.28 16.68
C ASN A 174 -9.61 -2.61 15.96
N VAL A 175 -9.65 -2.92 14.66
CA VAL A 175 -8.43 -3.18 13.88
C VAL A 175 -7.58 -1.92 13.74
N LEU A 176 -8.20 -0.76 13.52
CA LEU A 176 -7.50 0.52 13.46
C LEU A 176 -6.83 0.87 14.81
N ASP A 177 -7.52 0.59 15.92
CA ASP A 177 -6.98 0.80 17.26
C ASP A 177 -5.77 -0.11 17.51
N GLU A 178 -5.83 -1.39 17.12
CA GLU A 178 -4.68 -2.31 17.20
C GLU A 178 -3.48 -1.78 16.39
N LEU A 179 -3.74 -1.26 15.19
CA LEU A 179 -2.70 -0.71 14.31
C LEU A 179 -2.07 0.58 14.85
N SER A 180 -2.81 1.39 15.61
CA SER A 180 -2.32 2.64 16.19
C SER A 180 -1.10 2.45 17.12
N SER A 181 -0.98 1.27 17.71
CA SER A 181 0.13 0.89 18.59
C SER A 181 1.28 0.19 17.85
N SER A 182 1.12 -0.06 16.55
CA SER A 182 2.03 -0.83 15.72
C SER A 182 2.91 0.06 14.82
N SER A 183 3.83 -0.56 14.09
CA SER A 183 4.62 0.14 13.06
C SER A 183 3.87 0.36 11.73
N TYR A 184 2.57 0.09 11.69
CA TYR A 184 1.73 0.31 10.50
C TYR A 184 1.16 1.73 10.50
N SER A 185 1.39 2.46 9.42
CA SER A 185 0.95 3.86 9.22
C SER A 185 0.24 4.05 7.89
N GLY A 186 -0.28 2.97 7.29
CA GLY A 186 -0.76 2.96 5.92
C GLY A 186 -2.17 3.52 5.71
N ILE A 187 -2.92 3.88 6.75
CA ILE A 187 -4.29 4.40 6.57
C ILE A 187 -4.24 5.89 6.25
N LEU A 188 -4.83 6.26 5.12
CA LEU A 188 -4.87 7.65 4.65
C LEU A 188 -6.15 8.34 5.13
N GLU A 189 -7.30 7.73 4.91
CA GLU A 189 -8.60 8.26 5.32
C GLU A 189 -9.66 7.16 5.42
N VAL A 190 -10.61 7.33 6.35
CA VAL A 190 -11.78 6.46 6.51
C VAL A 190 -13.02 7.30 6.22
N GLY A 191 -13.86 6.81 5.31
CA GLY A 191 -15.08 7.50 4.90
C GLY A 191 -16.24 7.34 5.88
N MET A 192 -17.34 8.03 5.59
CA MET A 192 -18.62 7.83 6.27
C MET A 192 -19.49 6.82 5.50
N PRO A 193 -20.43 6.12 6.18
CA PRO A 193 -21.37 5.23 5.51
C PRO A 193 -22.12 5.91 4.35
N ASN A 194 -22.18 5.23 3.20
CA ASN A 194 -22.90 5.69 2.00
C ASN A 194 -22.38 7.03 1.42
N ARG A 195 -21.14 7.42 1.73
CA ARG A 195 -20.51 8.62 1.17
C ARG A 195 -19.32 8.24 0.30
N SER A 196 -19.12 9.01 -0.79
CA SER A 196 -17.89 8.94 -1.57
C SER A 196 -16.69 9.32 -0.70
N LEU A 197 -15.57 8.64 -0.88
CA LEU A 197 -14.31 8.97 -0.23
C LEU A 197 -13.33 9.51 -1.28
N LEU A 198 -12.78 10.70 -1.05
CA LEU A 198 -11.79 11.32 -1.95
C LEU A 198 -12.26 11.38 -3.43
N GLY A 199 -13.55 11.63 -3.65
CA GLY A 199 -14.15 11.70 -4.99
C GLY A 199 -14.48 10.35 -5.63
N VAL A 200 -14.19 9.22 -4.97
CA VAL A 200 -14.54 7.88 -5.46
C VAL A 200 -15.89 7.44 -4.87
N PRO A 201 -16.87 7.05 -5.69
CA PRO A 201 -18.16 6.57 -5.20
C PRO A 201 -18.00 5.24 -4.46
N VAL A 202 -18.88 5.01 -3.48
CA VAL A 202 -18.90 3.82 -2.63
C VAL A 202 -20.23 3.10 -2.83
N SER A 203 -20.22 1.77 -2.74
CA SER A 203 -21.41 0.95 -2.87
C SER A 203 -22.46 1.30 -1.81
N PRO A 204 -23.77 1.17 -2.10
CA PRO A 204 -24.81 1.33 -1.09
C PRO A 204 -24.60 0.36 0.08
N GLN A 205 -24.72 0.85 1.31
CA GLN A 205 -24.46 0.16 2.59
C GLN A 205 -22.98 -0.11 2.89
N TYR A 206 -22.06 0.55 2.19
CA TYR A 206 -20.63 0.39 2.42
C TYR A 206 -19.98 1.67 2.95
N VAL A 207 -18.80 1.48 3.53
CA VAL A 207 -17.84 2.50 3.96
C VAL A 207 -16.54 2.24 3.22
N ALA A 208 -15.88 3.29 2.74
CA ALA A 208 -14.57 3.17 2.11
C ALA A 208 -13.41 3.52 3.05
N ILE A 209 -12.25 2.91 2.77
CA ILE A 209 -10.96 3.22 3.39
C ILE A 209 -9.96 3.45 2.27
N ALA A 210 -9.32 4.61 2.29
CA ALA A 210 -8.15 4.91 1.48
C ALA A 210 -6.89 4.56 2.27
N ALA A 211 -5.95 3.88 1.64
CA ALA A 211 -4.67 3.55 2.22
C ALA A 211 -3.52 3.94 1.28
N ILE A 212 -2.39 4.29 1.87
CA ILE A 212 -1.17 4.68 1.20
C ILE A 212 -0.65 3.50 0.36
N GLY A 213 -0.20 3.79 -0.85
CA GLY A 213 0.45 2.79 -1.70
C GLY A 213 1.81 2.38 -1.13
N GLY A 214 2.04 1.07 -0.98
CA GLY A 214 3.33 0.52 -0.48
C GLY A 214 4.55 0.85 -1.36
N THR A 215 4.32 1.37 -2.57
CA THR A 215 5.35 1.75 -3.54
C THR A 215 5.70 3.24 -3.53
N ASN A 216 5.07 4.06 -2.68
CA ASN A 216 5.39 5.49 -2.56
C ASN A 216 6.86 5.78 -2.22
N PRO A 217 7.50 5.07 -1.26
CA PRO A 217 8.91 5.30 -1.00
C PRO A 217 9.80 5.00 -2.21
N LEU A 218 9.39 4.04 -3.05
CA LEU A 218 10.12 3.68 -4.27
C LEU A 218 9.90 4.71 -5.39
N ALA A 219 8.70 5.29 -5.47
CA ALA A 219 8.46 6.44 -6.34
C ALA A 219 9.36 7.61 -5.92
N ALA A 220 9.47 7.91 -4.62
CA ALA A 220 10.33 8.97 -4.10
C ALA A 220 11.83 8.72 -4.36
N ILE A 221 12.31 7.47 -4.32
CA ILE A 221 13.70 7.13 -4.68
C ILE A 221 13.98 7.40 -6.16
N ARG A 222 12.97 7.29 -7.02
CA ARG A 222 13.09 7.45 -8.47
C ARG A 222 12.88 8.89 -8.95
N GLU A 223 12.28 9.75 -8.13
CA GLU A 223 12.07 11.18 -8.36
C GLU A 223 13.36 11.98 -8.15
#